data_AF-A0A7V6X1A5-F1
#
_entry.id   AF-A0A7V6X1A5-F1
#
_cell.length_a   1.000
_cell.length_b   1.000
_cell.length_c   1.000
_cell.angle_alpha   90.00
_cell.angle_beta   90.00
_cell.angle_gamma   90.00
#
_symmetry.space_group_name_H-M   'P 1'
#
loop_
_entity.id
_entity.type
_entity.pdbx_description
1 polymer ?
#
loop_
_entity_poly.entity_id
_entity_poly.type
_entity_poly.pdbx_seq_one_letter_code
_entity_poly.pdbx_strand_id
1 'polypeptide(L)'
;MSASLALELDYLANDIFEEYKEIDVDVFSSSTKHPLPVPVLFKRIKFQQHADKLRRLSRELSGILCEIEALQFHPDNPEYICSFLEILREYSLNLKSTIDKLLIICDQCSLNAEFKSMFRWKKYKSEVSDYKEMAEQLMDLGEKKNQRLKEICPEA
;
A
#
# COMPACT_ATOMS: atom_id res chain seq x y z
N MET A 1 4.67 -27.32 4.90
CA MET A 1 4.02 -26.38 5.83
C MET A 1 4.38 -24.94 5.48
N SER A 2 5.65 -24.59 5.24
CA SER A 2 6.07 -23.23 4.92
C SER A 2 5.51 -22.63 3.62
N ALA A 3 5.32 -23.43 2.57
CA ALA A 3 4.68 -22.95 1.34
C ALA A 3 3.23 -22.47 1.57
N SER A 4 2.45 -23.19 2.38
CA SER A 4 1.07 -22.81 2.71
C SER A 4 1.01 -21.48 3.45
N LEU A 5 1.93 -21.26 4.38
CA LEU A 5 1.99 -20.02 5.16
C LEU A 5 2.49 -18.84 4.31
N ALA A 6 3.45 -19.07 3.41
CA ALA A 6 3.89 -18.05 2.46
C ALA A 6 2.75 -17.60 1.52
N LEU A 7 1.91 -18.53 1.07
CA LEU A 7 0.71 -18.22 0.27
C LEU A 7 -0.35 -17.48 1.09
N GLU A 8 -0.57 -17.87 2.34
CA GLU A 8 -1.48 -17.17 3.25
C GLU A 8 -1.06 -15.70 3.44
N LEU A 9 0.23 -15.45 3.66
CA LEU A 9 0.78 -14.10 3.76
C LEU A 9 0.62 -13.30 2.46
N ASP A 10 0.75 -13.95 1.30
CA ASP A 10 0.50 -13.33 0.00
C ASP A 10 -0.97 -12.91 -0.18
N TYR A 11 -1.91 -13.78 0.18
CA TYR A 11 -3.34 -13.47 0.14
C TYR A 11 -3.68 -12.31 1.07
N LEU A 12 -3.16 -12.31 2.31
CA LEU A 12 -3.38 -11.21 3.25
C LEU A 12 -2.80 -9.88 2.73
N ALA A 13 -1.60 -9.91 2.14
CA ALA A 13 -1.01 -8.72 1.52
C ALA A 13 -1.84 -8.22 0.32
N ASN A 14 -2.43 -9.13 -0.45
CA ASN A 14 -3.31 -8.81 -1.56
C ASN A 14 -4.65 -8.19 -1.09
N ASP A 15 -5.26 -8.73 -0.04
CA ASP A 15 -6.48 -8.16 0.56
C ASP A 15 -6.23 -6.73 1.03
N ILE A 16 -5.09 -6.48 1.66
CA ILE A 16 -4.67 -5.12 2.06
C ILE A 16 -4.47 -4.22 0.83
N PHE A 17 -3.88 -4.73 -0.24
CA PHE A 17 -3.70 -3.99 -1.49
C PHE A 17 -5.05 -3.57 -2.10
N GLU A 18 -6.03 -4.48 -2.16
CA GLU A 18 -7.37 -4.18 -2.69
C GLU A 18 -8.08 -3.11 -1.85
N GLU A 19 -8.06 -3.22 -0.52
CA GLU A 19 -8.62 -2.20 0.37
C GLU A 19 -7.92 -0.84 0.21
N TYR A 20 -6.59 -0.84 0.10
CA TYR A 20 -5.82 0.37 -0.22
C TYR A 20 -6.24 0.95 -1.57
N LYS A 21 -6.45 0.11 -2.58
CA LYS A 21 -6.76 0.56 -3.93
C LYS A 21 -8.13 1.22 -4.01
N GLU A 22 -9.11 0.72 -3.25
CA GLU A 22 -10.40 1.39 -3.11
C GLU A 22 -10.26 2.82 -2.54
N ILE A 23 -9.37 3.00 -1.54
CA ILE A 23 -9.10 4.31 -0.94
C ILE A 23 -8.38 5.23 -1.92
N ASP A 24 -7.35 4.73 -2.63
CA ASP A 24 -6.66 5.46 -3.71
C ASP A 24 -7.66 5.96 -4.75
N VAL A 25 -8.51 5.06 -5.24
CA VAL A 25 -9.55 5.40 -6.20
C VAL A 25 -10.51 6.44 -5.62
N ASP A 26 -11.03 6.30 -4.39
CA ASP A 26 -11.95 7.30 -3.85
C ASP A 26 -11.28 8.69 -3.66
N VAL A 27 -10.01 8.72 -3.23
CA VAL A 27 -9.24 9.96 -3.05
C VAL A 27 -8.96 10.67 -4.38
N PHE A 28 -8.66 9.94 -5.45
CA PHE A 28 -8.20 10.53 -6.73
C PHE A 28 -9.19 10.45 -7.91
N SER A 29 -10.24 9.61 -7.87
CA SER A 29 -11.16 9.36 -8.99
C SER A 29 -12.05 10.55 -9.38
N SER A 30 -12.26 11.50 -8.47
CA SER A 30 -13.23 12.58 -8.67
C SER A 30 -12.75 13.73 -9.56
N SER A 31 -11.54 13.67 -10.11
CA SER A 31 -10.93 14.84 -10.71
C SER A 31 -10.39 14.63 -12.12
N THR A 32 -11.31 14.54 -13.08
CA THR A 32 -11.02 14.60 -14.53
C THR A 32 -10.49 15.96 -15.00
N LYS A 33 -10.50 16.99 -14.15
CA LYS A 33 -9.99 18.35 -14.45
C LYS A 33 -8.81 18.82 -13.58
N HIS A 34 -8.56 18.21 -12.42
CA HIS A 34 -7.43 18.56 -11.55
C HIS A 34 -6.73 17.31 -10.99
N PRO A 35 -5.49 16.98 -11.36
CA PRO A 35 -4.82 15.74 -10.96
C PRO A 35 -4.49 15.63 -9.45
N LEU A 36 -4.99 16.56 -8.63
CA LEU A 36 -4.74 16.70 -7.21
C LEU A 36 -6.09 16.80 -6.48
N PRO A 37 -6.34 15.97 -5.45
CA PRO A 37 -7.49 16.13 -4.56
C PRO A 37 -7.44 17.53 -3.96
N VAL A 38 -8.53 18.29 -4.08
CA VAL A 38 -8.65 19.60 -3.42
C VAL A 38 -9.71 19.47 -2.33
N PRO A 39 -9.38 19.67 -1.05
CA PRO A 39 -10.28 19.43 0.09
C PRO A 39 -11.62 20.19 0.08
N VAL A 40 -11.81 21.14 -0.84
CA VAL A 40 -12.93 22.10 -0.84
C VAL A 40 -13.84 21.96 -2.07
N LEU A 41 -13.37 21.38 -3.18
CA LEU A 41 -14.05 21.52 -4.48
C LEU A 41 -14.78 20.27 -4.97
N PHE A 42 -14.51 19.08 -4.42
CA PHE A 42 -15.11 17.84 -4.86
C PHE A 42 -15.91 17.16 -3.74
N LYS A 43 -16.86 16.29 -4.15
CA LYS A 43 -17.69 15.37 -3.34
C LYS A 43 -17.06 15.12 -1.97
N ARG A 44 -17.78 15.30 -0.85
CA ARG A 44 -17.22 15.21 0.53
C ARG A 44 -16.42 13.92 0.74
N ILE A 45 -15.13 13.93 0.39
CA ILE A 45 -14.19 12.85 0.65
C ILE A 45 -14.00 12.84 2.16
N LYS A 46 -14.25 11.70 2.80
CA LYS A 46 -14.10 11.56 4.24
C LYS A 46 -12.65 11.21 4.56
N PHE A 47 -11.75 12.18 4.35
CA PHE A 47 -10.31 11.99 4.52
C PHE A 47 -9.93 11.40 5.88
N GLN A 48 -10.62 11.78 6.96
CA GLN A 48 -10.38 11.19 8.28
C GLN A 48 -10.70 9.69 8.32
N GLN A 49 -11.81 9.26 7.71
CA GLN A 49 -12.18 7.83 7.68
C GLN A 49 -11.18 7.02 6.86
N HIS A 50 -10.69 7.58 5.75
CA HIS A 50 -9.63 6.96 4.95
C HIS A 50 -8.32 6.89 5.73
N ALA A 51 -7.93 7.96 6.43
CA ALA A 51 -6.75 7.96 7.28
C ALA A 51 -6.82 6.88 8.39
N ASP A 52 -7.97 6.72 9.04
CA ASP A 52 -8.16 5.68 10.06
C ASP A 52 -8.01 4.26 9.47
N LYS A 53 -8.57 4.02 8.28
CA LYS A 53 -8.39 2.76 7.54
C LYS A 53 -6.93 2.54 7.15
N LEU A 54 -6.26 3.52 6.55
CA LEU A 54 -4.85 3.42 6.15
C LEU A 54 -3.93 3.14 7.36
N ARG A 55 -4.19 3.75 8.52
CA ARG A 55 -3.48 3.41 9.77
C ARG A 55 -3.71 1.98 10.24
N ARG A 56 -4.88 1.41 9.96
CA ARG A 56 -5.16 -0.01 10.26
C ARG A 56 -4.37 -0.91 9.29
N LEU A 57 -4.49 -0.67 7.99
CA LEU A 57 -3.77 -1.43 6.95
C LEU A 57 -2.25 -1.40 7.14
N SER A 58 -1.67 -0.24 7.47
CA SER A 58 -0.23 -0.10 7.76
C SER A 58 0.22 -0.94 8.97
N ARG A 59 -0.63 -1.09 9.98
CA ARG A 59 -0.35 -1.95 11.15
C ARG A 59 -0.46 -3.43 10.81
N GLU A 60 -1.47 -3.81 10.04
CA GLU A 60 -1.64 -5.19 9.54
C GLU A 60 -0.43 -5.61 8.68
N LEU A 61 0.04 -4.74 7.79
CA LEU A 61 1.27 -4.98 7.01
C LEU A 61 2.52 -5.11 7.88
N SER A 62 2.60 -4.38 8.98
CA SER A 62 3.72 -4.55 9.92
C SER A 62 3.72 -5.96 10.52
N GLY A 63 2.55 -6.53 10.80
CA GLY A 63 2.40 -7.92 11.24
C GLY A 63 2.86 -8.91 10.17
N ILE A 64 2.36 -8.76 8.94
CA ILE A 64 2.75 -9.59 7.78
C ILE A 64 4.26 -9.54 7.57
N LEU A 65 4.89 -8.36 7.64
CA LEU A 65 6.33 -8.21 7.48
C LEU A 65 7.13 -8.96 8.56
N CYS A 66 6.69 -8.93 9.82
CA CYS A 66 7.31 -9.70 10.89
C CYS A 66 7.17 -11.21 10.65
N GLU A 67 6.02 -11.67 10.16
CA GLU A 67 5.80 -13.09 9.84
C GLU A 67 6.65 -13.55 8.64
N ILE A 68 6.74 -12.72 7.59
CA ILE A 68 7.64 -12.99 6.46
C ILE A 68 9.08 -13.10 6.93
N GLU A 69 9.54 -12.19 7.78
CA GLU A 69 10.91 -12.20 8.31
C GLU A 69 11.19 -13.47 9.13
N ALA A 70 10.26 -13.87 10.00
CA ALA A 70 10.37 -15.10 10.78
C ALA A 70 10.42 -16.34 9.87
N LEU A 71 9.66 -16.34 8.78
CA LEU A 71 9.61 -17.44 7.84
C LEU A 71 10.85 -17.48 6.94
N GLN A 72 11.33 -16.35 6.44
CA GLN A 72 12.43 -16.25 5.49
C GLN A 72 13.73 -16.88 6.02
N PHE A 73 13.99 -16.75 7.33
CA PHE A 73 15.20 -17.28 7.96
C PHE A 73 15.05 -18.69 8.54
N HIS A 74 13.93 -19.38 8.26
CA HIS A 74 13.74 -20.74 8.73
C HIS A 74 14.66 -21.72 7.96
N PRO A 75 15.50 -22.51 8.64
CA PRO A 75 16.55 -23.33 8.01
C PRO A 75 16.01 -24.42 7.07
N ASP A 76 14.77 -24.86 7.30
CA ASP A 76 14.13 -25.91 6.51
C ASP A 76 13.39 -25.41 5.26
N ASN A 77 13.43 -24.09 4.98
CA ASN A 77 12.75 -23.56 3.81
C ASN A 77 13.56 -23.83 2.53
N PRO A 78 12.93 -24.38 1.49
CA PRO A 78 13.60 -24.56 0.22
C PRO A 78 13.84 -23.20 -0.45
N GLU A 79 14.90 -23.12 -1.27
CA GLU A 79 15.37 -21.88 -1.89
C GLU A 79 14.28 -21.12 -2.66
N TYR A 80 13.39 -21.83 -3.36
CA TYR A 80 12.29 -21.21 -4.10
C TYR A 80 11.27 -20.51 -3.19
N ILE A 81 11.02 -21.03 -1.98
CA ILE A 81 10.19 -20.36 -0.96
C ILE A 81 10.92 -19.14 -0.39
N CYS A 82 12.23 -19.27 -0.11
CA CYS A 82 13.02 -18.13 0.37
C CYS A 82 13.05 -16.98 -0.64
N SER A 83 13.24 -17.28 -1.93
CA SER A 83 13.21 -16.28 -3.00
C SER A 83 11.85 -15.61 -3.14
N PHE A 84 10.75 -16.36 -2.96
CA PHE A 84 9.41 -15.79 -2.96
C PHE A 84 9.15 -14.91 -1.73
N LEU A 85 9.56 -15.35 -0.54
CA LEU A 85 9.42 -14.56 0.68
C LEU A 85 10.21 -13.26 0.60
N GLU A 86 11.38 -13.26 -0.05
CA GLU A 86 12.15 -12.05 -0.30
C GLU A 86 11.38 -11.03 -1.16
N ILE A 87 10.76 -11.48 -2.27
CA ILE A 87 9.99 -10.57 -3.12
C ILE A 87 8.68 -10.13 -2.48
N LEU A 88 8.02 -11.02 -1.72
CA LEU A 88 6.83 -10.70 -0.95
C LEU A 88 7.14 -9.66 0.14
N ARG A 89 8.32 -9.75 0.78
CA ARG A 89 8.80 -8.76 1.74
C ARG A 89 9.03 -7.40 1.07
N GLU A 90 9.71 -7.37 -0.08
CA GLU A 90 9.96 -6.13 -0.84
C GLU A 90 8.64 -5.47 -1.27
N TYR A 91 7.72 -6.26 -1.83
CA TYR A 91 6.37 -5.82 -2.18
C TYR A 91 5.62 -5.25 -0.96
N SER A 92 5.60 -5.98 0.16
CA SER A 92 4.87 -5.57 1.37
C SER A 92 5.46 -4.31 2.01
N LEU A 93 6.78 -4.14 1.98
CA LEU A 93 7.46 -2.91 2.42
C LEU A 93 7.08 -1.71 1.56
N ASN A 94 7.05 -1.90 0.24
CA ASN A 94 6.68 -0.85 -0.70
C ASN A 94 5.19 -0.49 -0.57
N LEU A 95 4.32 -1.49 -0.44
CA LEU A 95 2.89 -1.31 -0.19
C LEU A 95 2.66 -0.50 1.09
N LYS A 96 3.33 -0.89 2.19
CA LYS A 96 3.24 -0.17 3.46
C LYS A 96 3.69 1.28 3.31
N SER A 97 4.82 1.51 2.66
CA SER A 97 5.35 2.86 2.46
C SER A 97 4.39 3.73 1.63
N THR A 98 3.77 3.12 0.62
CA THR A 98 2.77 3.78 -0.25
C THR A 98 1.50 4.13 0.54
N ILE A 99 1.00 3.21 1.37
CA ILE A 99 -0.12 3.43 2.31
C ILE A 99 0.20 4.56 3.29
N ASP A 100 1.40 4.55 3.89
CA ASP A 100 1.83 5.58 4.84
C ASP A 100 1.91 6.96 4.17
N LYS A 101 2.32 7.01 2.90
CA LYS A 101 2.33 8.25 2.12
C LYS A 101 0.92 8.76 1.82
N LEU A 102 -0.01 7.88 1.43
CA LEU A 102 -1.41 8.24 1.23
C LEU A 102 -2.08 8.69 2.54
N LEU A 103 -1.70 8.09 3.66
CA LEU A 103 -2.14 8.51 4.99
C LEU A 103 -1.72 9.95 5.28
N ILE A 104 -0.45 10.31 5.03
CA ILE A 104 0.03 11.69 5.20
C ILE A 104 -0.80 12.67 4.35
N ILE A 105 -1.10 12.29 3.11
CA ILE A 105 -1.95 13.08 2.20
C ILE A 105 -3.36 13.26 2.79
N CYS A 106 -3.97 12.18 3.29
CA CYS A 106 -5.31 12.20 3.90
C CYS A 106 -5.33 13.05 5.18
N ASP A 107 -4.36 12.91 6.08
CA ASP A 107 -4.25 13.71 7.30
C ASP A 107 -4.09 15.20 6.97
N GLN A 108 -3.26 15.56 5.98
CA GLN A 108 -3.11 16.95 5.53
C GLN A 108 -4.42 17.52 4.94
N CYS A 109 -5.15 16.72 4.17
CA CYS A 109 -6.43 17.13 3.60
C CYS A 109 -7.52 17.29 4.69
N SER A 110 -7.54 16.41 5.69
CA SER A 110 -8.42 16.50 6.86
C SER A 110 -8.15 17.79 7.64
N LEU A 111 -6.88 18.06 7.97
CA LEU A 111 -6.47 19.28 8.67
C LEU A 111 -6.79 20.56 7.88
N ASN A 112 -6.71 20.55 6.54
CA ASN A 112 -7.08 21.73 5.74
C ASN A 112 -8.59 21.99 5.72
N ALA A 113 -9.40 20.94 5.74
CA ALA A 113 -10.86 21.08 5.82
C ALA A 113 -11.28 21.78 7.13
N GLU A 114 -10.52 21.56 8.21
CA GLU A 114 -10.74 22.16 9.53
C GLU A 114 -10.01 23.50 9.71
N PHE A 115 -8.78 23.64 9.19
CA PHE A 115 -7.87 24.77 9.45
C PHE A 115 -7.15 25.25 8.17
N LYS A 116 -7.84 26.08 7.37
CA LYS A 116 -7.35 26.62 6.07
C LYS A 116 -5.96 27.28 6.10
N SER A 117 -5.50 27.78 7.25
CA SER A 117 -4.24 28.53 7.37
C SER A 117 -2.97 27.65 7.44
N MET A 118 -3.11 26.33 7.65
CA MET A 118 -1.95 25.43 7.79
C MET A 118 -1.56 24.70 6.49
N PHE A 119 -2.36 24.81 5.43
CA PHE A 119 -2.17 24.01 4.22
C PHE A 119 -1.07 24.57 3.31
N ARG A 120 0.05 23.84 3.24
CA ARG A 120 1.20 24.19 2.39
C ARG A 120 1.09 23.51 1.03
N TRP A 121 0.41 24.18 0.09
CA TRP A 121 0.19 23.70 -1.28
C TRP A 121 1.44 23.15 -1.99
N LYS A 122 2.60 23.80 -1.84
CA LYS A 122 3.86 23.33 -2.46
C LYS A 122 4.30 21.98 -1.89
N LYS A 123 4.20 21.81 -0.56
CA LYS A 123 4.52 20.54 0.11
C LYS A 123 3.54 19.46 -0.35
N TYR A 124 2.24 19.73 -0.29
CA TYR A 124 1.20 18.81 -0.73
C TYR A 124 1.41 18.29 -2.15
N LYS A 125 1.73 19.17 -3.11
CA LYS A 125 2.01 18.76 -4.50
C LYS A 125 3.20 17.80 -4.59
N SER A 126 4.26 18.04 -3.82
CA SER A 126 5.41 17.14 -3.75
C SER A 126 4.99 15.79 -3.19
N GLU A 127 4.27 15.77 -2.06
CA GLU A 127 3.82 14.53 -1.41
C GLU A 127 2.96 13.67 -2.36
N VAL A 128 2.07 14.29 -3.15
CA VAL A 128 1.27 13.58 -4.15
C VAL A 128 2.11 13.09 -5.33
N SER A 129 3.15 13.81 -5.74
CA SER A 129 4.07 13.36 -6.79
C SER A 129 4.83 12.12 -6.34
N ASP A 130 5.48 12.21 -5.17
CA ASP A 130 6.20 11.10 -4.56
C ASP A 130 5.29 9.87 -4.40
N TYR A 131 4.04 10.08 -3.94
CA TYR A 131 3.05 9.01 -3.82
C TYR A 131 2.78 8.29 -5.15
N LYS A 132 2.61 9.04 -6.25
CA LYS A 132 2.35 8.44 -7.56
C LYS A 132 3.53 7.61 -8.06
N GLU A 133 4.75 8.12 -7.88
CA GLU A 133 5.96 7.37 -8.21
C GLU A 133 6.06 6.06 -7.41
N MET A 134 5.72 6.10 -6.12
CA MET A 134 5.68 4.90 -5.27
C MET A 134 4.58 3.93 -5.71
N ALA A 135 3.39 4.43 -6.05
CA ALA A 135 2.29 3.60 -6.54
C ALA A 135 2.62 2.92 -7.88
N GLU A 136 3.38 3.56 -8.76
CA GLU A 136 3.90 2.94 -9.99
C GLU A 136 4.91 1.82 -9.67
N GLN A 137 5.89 2.09 -8.79
CA GLN A 137 6.86 1.09 -8.34
C GLN A 137 6.20 -0.12 -7.67
N LEU A 138 5.13 0.11 -6.91
CA LEU A 138 4.35 -0.95 -6.28
C LEU A 138 3.72 -1.90 -7.31
N MET A 139 3.24 -1.37 -8.44
CA MET A 139 2.69 -2.20 -9.52
C MET A 139 3.79 -3.08 -10.16
N ASP A 140 4.97 -2.51 -10.43
CA ASP A 140 6.11 -3.26 -10.96
C ASP A 140 6.53 -4.41 -10.02
N LEU A 141 6.54 -4.15 -8.71
CA LEU A 141 6.82 -5.17 -7.70
C LEU A 141 5.71 -6.23 -7.65
N GLY A 142 4.45 -5.83 -7.77
CA GLY A 142 3.31 -6.75 -7.85
C GLY A 142 3.42 -7.70 -9.04
N GLU A 143 3.84 -7.21 -10.20
CA GLU A 143 4.07 -8.05 -11.38
C GLU A 143 5.18 -9.08 -11.15
N LYS A 144 6.32 -8.66 -10.59
CA LYS A 144 7.42 -9.57 -10.26
C LYS A 144 7.01 -10.60 -9.21
N LYS A 145 6.27 -10.19 -8.18
CA LYS A 145 5.70 -11.09 -7.16
C LYS A 145 4.81 -12.15 -7.81
N ASN A 146 3.91 -11.74 -8.71
CA ASN A 146 3.02 -12.66 -9.43
C ASN A 146 3.77 -13.63 -10.35
N GLN A 147 4.87 -13.20 -10.96
CA GLN A 147 5.74 -14.10 -11.74
C GLN A 147 6.35 -15.19 -10.85
N ARG A 148 6.87 -14.81 -9.67
CA ARG A 148 7.43 -15.77 -8.69
C ARG A 148 6.37 -16.69 -8.10
N LEU A 149 5.15 -16.19 -7.87
CA LEU A 149 4.04 -16.99 -7.36
C LEU A 149 3.69 -18.15 -8.31
N LYS A 150 3.71 -17.91 -9.63
CA LYS A 150 3.47 -18.95 -10.64
C LYS A 150 4.52 -20.07 -10.64
N GLU A 151 5.75 -19.77 -10.22
CA GLU A 151 6.81 -20.76 -10.08
C GLU A 151 6.55 -21.70 -8.90
N ILE A 152 5.80 -21.24 -7.89
CA ILE A 152 5.46 -22.00 -6.67
C ILE A 152 4.12 -22.72 -6.83
N CYS A 153 3.17 -22.11 -7.54
CA CYS A 153 1.83 -22.63 -7.80
C CYS A 153 1.50 -22.53 -9.29
N PRO A 154 1.95 -23.50 -10.12
CA PRO A 154 1.71 -23.47 -11.56
C PRO A 154 0.24 -23.68 -11.98
N GLU A 155 -0.64 -24.02 -11.04
CA GLU A 155 -2.08 -24.26 -11.26
C GLU A 155 -2.99 -23.12 -10.73
N ALA A 156 -2.43 -22.01 -10.25
CA ALA A 156 -3.19 -20.86 -9.74
C ALA A 156 -3.52 -19.81 -10.82
#